data_AF-A0A3A8PT11-F1
#
_entry.id   AF-A0A3A8PT11-F1
#
_cell.length_a   1.000
_cell.length_b   1.000
_cell.length_c   1.000
_cell.angle_alpha   90.00
_cell.angle_beta   90.00
_cell.angle_gamma   90.00
#
_symmetry.space_group_name_H-M   'P 1'
#
loop_
_entity.id
_entity.type
_entity.pdbx_description
1 polymer ?
#
loop_
_entity_poly.entity_id
_entity_poly.type
_entity_poly.pdbx_seq_one_letter_code
_entity_poly.pdbx_strand_id
1 'polypeptide(L)'
;MNYKQVPAELYSKPFRIEFSKYLQQMSNGQVEVDAVNTYTVGDYKTTNRCHPQNEYSNFITPNCLFANAWFGVYLIFDDAPGRGRAFILKSPQGAPDDLDNFNPEAIRRIPELDQKLIVYSSHEGQKDYSWSDFERDFYFRAIEQPEPQQVTDPHDRKWLKQTGAYTTIAALTDTQKTHMGTFSSIRAYTGLPTQQVYETVSPWYPITIRGSVLTRYFECPRSRFWALVYYNGSSFSSKTGDIVNHADNPELWQEFQQMFDALELRCQ
;
A
#
# COMPACT_ATOMS: atom_id res chain seq x y z
N MET A 1 -16.65 -19.52 8.60
CA MET A 1 -16.78 -18.76 9.86
C MET A 1 -17.33 -17.39 9.51
N ASN A 2 -18.46 -16.97 10.08
CA ASN A 2 -18.96 -15.61 9.93
C ASN A 2 -18.23 -14.70 10.92
N TYR A 3 -17.45 -13.74 10.40
CA TYR A 3 -16.80 -12.71 11.20
C TYR A 3 -17.89 -11.80 11.79
N LYS A 4 -18.14 -11.91 13.09
CA LYS A 4 -19.20 -11.17 13.81
C LYS A 4 -18.88 -9.69 14.04
N GLN A 5 -17.75 -9.17 13.57
CA GLN A 5 -17.24 -7.84 13.95
C GLN A 5 -16.50 -7.13 12.80
N VAL A 6 -17.01 -7.23 11.57
CA VAL A 6 -16.60 -6.30 10.50
C VAL A 6 -17.57 -5.12 10.51
N PRO A 7 -17.13 -3.91 10.88
CA PRO A 7 -17.96 -2.71 10.76
C PRO A 7 -18.53 -2.58 9.35
N ALA A 8 -19.83 -2.29 9.24
CA ALA A 8 -20.53 -2.24 7.95
C ALA A 8 -19.91 -1.18 7.00
N GLU A 9 -19.27 -0.15 7.55
CA GLU A 9 -18.60 0.91 6.80
C GLU A 9 -17.39 0.40 5.98
N LEU A 10 -16.78 -0.72 6.35
CA LEU A 10 -15.67 -1.34 5.60
C LEU A 10 -16.14 -2.06 4.33
N TYR A 11 -17.44 -2.27 4.17
CA TYR A 11 -18.07 -2.73 2.92
C TYR A 11 -18.54 -1.57 2.03
N SER A 12 -18.40 -0.32 2.49
CA SER A 12 -18.79 0.86 1.72
C SER A 12 -17.63 1.37 0.86
N LYS A 13 -17.87 1.57 -0.44
CA LYS A 13 -16.86 2.06 -1.40
C LYS A 13 -16.91 3.59 -1.48
N PRO A 14 -15.79 4.32 -1.32
CA PRO A 14 -14.49 3.90 -0.76
C PRO A 14 -14.46 3.99 0.77
N PHE A 15 -13.83 3.04 1.46
CA PHE A 15 -13.59 3.17 2.91
C PHE A 15 -12.35 4.03 3.15
N ARG A 16 -12.45 4.93 4.13
CA ARG A 16 -11.43 5.92 4.47
C ARG A 16 -10.83 5.55 5.81
N ILE A 17 -9.50 5.52 5.89
CA ILE A 17 -8.78 5.29 7.15
C ILE A 17 -7.98 6.55 7.47
N GLU A 18 -8.22 7.12 8.65
CA GLU A 18 -7.35 8.15 9.22
C GLU A 18 -5.98 7.53 9.52
N PHE A 19 -4.98 7.91 8.74
CA PHE A 19 -3.65 7.30 8.76
C PHE A 19 -2.64 8.08 9.61
N SER A 20 -2.99 9.28 10.07
CA SER A 20 -2.09 10.20 10.80
C SER A 20 -1.38 9.52 11.98
N LYS A 21 -2.13 8.82 12.84
CA LYS A 21 -1.56 8.09 13.99
C LYS A 21 -0.69 6.90 13.57
N TYR A 22 -1.07 6.20 12.50
CA TYR A 22 -0.31 5.06 12.00
C TYR A 22 1.01 5.50 11.37
N LEU A 23 1.02 6.58 10.56
CA LEU A 23 2.25 7.15 10.02
C LEU A 23 3.18 7.60 11.15
N GLN A 24 2.64 8.25 12.18
CA GLN A 24 3.43 8.67 13.34
C GLN A 24 4.01 7.46 14.07
N GLN A 25 3.21 6.43 14.36
CA GLN A 25 3.68 5.25 15.07
C GLN A 25 4.72 4.47 14.26
N MET A 26 4.43 4.15 12.99
CA MET A 26 5.34 3.37 12.13
C MET A 26 6.64 4.09 11.82
N SER A 27 6.64 5.43 11.86
CA SER A 27 7.83 6.25 11.68
C SER A 27 8.59 6.56 12.97
N ASN A 28 8.19 5.98 14.12
CA ASN A 28 8.75 6.33 15.43
C ASN A 28 8.68 7.84 15.73
N GLY A 29 7.59 8.49 15.32
CA GLY A 29 7.33 9.92 15.53
C GLY A 29 7.93 10.86 14.47
N GLN A 30 8.66 10.34 13.48
CA GLN A 30 9.32 11.18 12.47
C GLN A 30 8.36 11.78 11.43
N VAL A 31 7.22 11.14 11.20
CA VAL A 31 6.19 11.58 10.24
C VAL A 31 4.92 11.93 11.02
N GLU A 32 4.72 13.22 11.23
CA GLU A 32 3.56 13.76 11.95
C GLU A 32 2.71 14.61 11.01
N VAL A 33 1.95 13.96 10.13
CA VAL A 33 1.10 14.64 9.14
C VAL A 33 -0.34 14.22 9.31
N ASP A 34 -1.26 15.11 8.97
CA ASP A 34 -2.65 14.71 8.81
C ASP A 34 -2.82 13.99 7.47
N ALA A 35 -3.33 12.76 7.52
CA ALA A 35 -3.39 11.88 6.38
C ALA A 35 -4.61 10.97 6.42
N VAL A 36 -5.21 10.74 5.26
CA VAL A 36 -6.20 9.69 5.03
C VAL A 36 -5.69 8.77 3.93
N ASN A 37 -5.86 7.46 4.09
CA ASN A 37 -5.70 6.52 2.99
C ASN A 37 -7.08 5.99 2.57
N THR A 38 -7.31 5.92 1.26
CA THR A 38 -8.39 5.15 0.67
C THR A 38 -7.83 3.95 -0.05
N TYR A 39 -8.22 2.77 0.40
CA TYR A 39 -8.00 1.54 -0.35
C TYR A 39 -9.24 1.27 -1.18
N THR A 40 -9.07 1.08 -2.48
CA THR A 40 -10.05 0.34 -3.24
C THR A 40 -9.69 -1.12 -3.11
N VAL A 41 -10.43 -1.88 -2.28
CA VAL A 41 -10.55 -3.31 -2.59
C VAL A 41 -11.36 -3.34 -3.87
N GLY A 42 -10.66 -3.31 -5.01
CA GLY A 42 -11.28 -3.60 -6.29
C GLY A 42 -12.10 -4.86 -6.11
N ASP A 43 -13.25 -4.95 -6.77
CA ASP A 43 -13.84 -6.26 -7.03
C ASP A 43 -12.91 -6.89 -8.07
N TYR A 44 -11.70 -7.24 -7.66
CA TYR A 44 -10.68 -7.86 -8.50
C TYR A 44 -11.34 -9.18 -8.91
N LYS A 45 -12.06 -9.18 -10.02
CA LYS A 45 -12.65 -10.42 -10.52
C LYS A 45 -11.49 -11.20 -11.05
N THR A 46 -11.31 -12.41 -10.53
CA THR A 46 -10.29 -13.34 -11.01
C THR A 46 -10.40 -13.40 -12.53
N THR A 47 -9.33 -13.04 -13.23
CA THR A 47 -9.31 -13.13 -14.69
C THR A 47 -9.48 -14.60 -15.08
N ASN A 48 -9.95 -14.87 -16.31
CA ASN A 48 -10.21 -16.23 -16.82
C ASN A 48 -8.97 -17.16 -16.82
N ARG A 49 -7.78 -16.67 -16.44
CA ARG A 49 -6.53 -17.43 -16.31
C ARG A 49 -6.19 -17.84 -14.89
N CYS A 50 -6.79 -17.22 -13.86
CA CYS A 50 -6.71 -17.72 -12.49
C CYS A 50 -8.09 -18.29 -12.13
N HIS A 51 -8.21 -19.61 -12.10
CA HIS A 51 -9.34 -20.26 -11.45
C HIS A 51 -8.97 -20.38 -9.97
N PRO A 52 -9.53 -19.53 -9.08
CA PRO A 52 -9.38 -19.78 -7.66
C PRO A 52 -9.99 -21.16 -7.41
N GLN A 53 -9.19 -22.13 -6.95
CA GLN A 53 -9.69 -23.49 -6.71
C GLN A 53 -10.77 -23.50 -5.61
N ASN A 54 -10.97 -22.38 -4.88
CA ASN A 54 -11.95 -22.19 -3.81
C ASN A 54 -12.41 -20.71 -3.74
N GLU A 55 -13.59 -20.44 -3.17
CA GLU A 55 -14.30 -19.14 -3.11
C GLU A 55 -13.64 -18.00 -2.28
N TYR A 56 -12.31 -17.82 -2.30
CA TYR A 56 -11.66 -16.75 -1.55
C TYR A 56 -10.65 -15.95 -2.40
N SER A 57 -10.42 -14.70 -1.98
CA SER A 57 -10.07 -13.55 -2.83
C SER A 57 -8.66 -13.57 -3.46
N ASN A 58 -8.48 -12.65 -4.41
CA ASN A 58 -7.35 -12.38 -5.31
C ASN A 58 -5.96 -12.27 -4.69
N PHE A 59 -5.87 -12.32 -3.36
CA PHE A 59 -4.62 -12.23 -2.60
C PHE A 59 -4.04 -13.57 -2.15
N ILE A 60 -4.75 -14.70 -2.31
CA ILE A 60 -4.46 -15.92 -1.52
C ILE A 60 -4.29 -17.16 -2.39
N THR A 61 -4.11 -17.00 -3.69
CA THR A 61 -3.54 -18.07 -4.51
C THR A 61 -2.11 -17.66 -4.84
N PRO A 62 -1.07 -18.40 -4.40
CA PRO A 62 0.32 -18.07 -4.70
C PRO A 62 0.62 -18.06 -6.20
N ASN A 63 -0.30 -18.57 -7.03
CA ASN A 63 -0.22 -18.59 -8.48
C ASN A 63 -1.22 -17.62 -9.15
N CYS A 64 -2.00 -16.84 -8.38
CA CYS A 64 -2.93 -15.85 -8.90
C CYS A 64 -2.20 -14.53 -9.18
N LEU A 65 -2.67 -13.77 -10.16
CA LEU A 65 -1.91 -12.70 -10.80
C LEU A 65 -1.45 -11.54 -9.89
N PHE A 66 -2.00 -11.39 -8.68
CA PHE A 66 -1.89 -10.16 -7.88
C PHE A 66 -1.54 -10.37 -6.41
N ALA A 67 -0.89 -11.49 -6.04
CA ALA A 67 -0.45 -11.69 -4.66
C ALA A 67 0.46 -10.52 -4.20
N ASN A 68 0.12 -9.88 -3.07
CA ASN A 68 0.80 -8.69 -2.53
C ASN A 68 0.91 -7.49 -3.50
N ALA A 69 0.00 -7.36 -4.46
CA ALA A 69 -0.11 -6.19 -5.34
C ALA A 69 -1.14 -5.20 -4.77
N TRP A 70 -0.86 -3.89 -4.84
CA TRP A 70 -1.69 -2.87 -4.19
C TRP A 70 -2.04 -1.75 -5.15
N PHE A 71 -3.19 -1.12 -4.93
CA PHE A 71 -3.54 0.19 -5.46
C PHE A 71 -4.20 0.99 -4.34
N GLY A 72 -3.62 2.12 -3.97
CA GLY A 72 -4.14 2.96 -2.90
C GLY A 72 -3.90 4.44 -3.17
N VAL A 73 -4.62 5.28 -2.42
CA VAL A 73 -4.50 6.73 -2.53
C VAL A 73 -4.40 7.35 -1.14
N TYR A 74 -3.22 7.88 -0.84
CA TYR A 74 -3.01 8.72 0.34
C TYR A 74 -3.34 10.17 0.01
N LEU A 75 -4.08 10.81 0.91
CA LEU A 75 -4.26 12.26 0.93
C LEU A 75 -3.46 12.78 2.11
N ILE A 76 -2.41 13.56 1.84
CA ILE A 76 -1.61 14.25 2.86
C ILE A 76 -2.06 15.71 2.88
N PHE A 77 -2.65 16.16 3.99
CA PHE A 77 -3.24 17.49 4.05
C PHE A 77 -2.18 18.58 4.22
N ASP A 78 -2.35 19.68 3.48
CA ASP A 78 -1.63 20.93 3.67
C ASP A 78 -2.28 21.68 4.85
N ASP A 79 -1.94 21.22 6.04
CA ASP A 79 -2.56 21.65 7.30
C ASP A 79 -2.08 23.05 7.72
N ALA A 80 -2.91 23.75 8.51
CA ALA A 80 -2.58 25.08 9.03
C ALA A 80 -1.25 25.12 9.84
N PRO A 81 -0.89 24.07 10.62
CA PRO A 81 0.43 23.97 11.24
C PRO A 81 1.61 23.83 10.26
N GLY A 82 1.37 23.52 8.98
CA GLY A 82 2.40 23.39 7.96
C GLY A 82 3.22 22.09 8.04
N ARG A 83 2.71 21.05 8.71
CA ARG A 83 3.39 19.76 8.82
C ARG A 83 3.36 18.99 7.50
N GLY A 84 2.22 19.01 6.79
CA GLY A 84 2.10 18.34 5.49
C GLY A 84 3.09 18.88 4.45
N ARG A 85 3.17 20.21 4.30
CA ARG A 85 4.14 20.86 3.42
C ARG A 85 5.59 20.61 3.84
N ALA A 86 5.88 20.61 5.16
CA ALA A 86 7.22 20.35 5.67
C ALA A 86 7.70 18.92 5.38
N PHE A 87 6.76 17.98 5.28
CA PHE A 87 7.03 16.61 4.92
C PHE A 87 7.17 16.43 3.40
N ILE A 88 6.17 16.84 2.61
CA ILE A 88 6.09 16.52 1.17
C ILE A 88 7.00 17.39 0.29
N LEU A 89 7.37 18.61 0.70
CA LEU A 89 8.15 19.53 -0.13
C LEU A 89 9.64 19.58 0.27
N LYS A 90 10.52 19.82 -0.70
CA LYS A 90 11.92 20.19 -0.49
C LYS A 90 12.03 21.56 0.17
N SER A 91 11.26 22.53 -0.33
CA SER A 91 11.09 23.86 0.25
C SER A 91 9.63 24.07 0.65
N PRO A 92 9.31 24.05 1.96
CA PRO A 92 7.94 24.22 2.45
C PRO A 92 7.31 25.59 2.14
N GLN A 93 8.13 26.58 1.78
CA GLN A 93 7.71 27.94 1.39
C GLN A 93 7.52 28.08 -0.13
N GLY A 94 7.99 27.10 -0.91
CA GLY A 94 7.84 27.08 -2.36
C GLY A 94 6.41 26.78 -2.81
N ALA A 95 6.20 26.81 -4.13
CA ALA A 95 4.91 26.46 -4.70
C ALA A 95 4.54 24.99 -4.38
N PRO A 96 3.33 24.72 -3.88
CA PRO A 96 2.93 23.38 -3.45
C PRO A 96 2.58 22.44 -4.61
N ASP A 97 2.33 22.97 -5.81
CA ASP A 97 2.02 22.23 -7.03
C ASP A 97 3.21 22.11 -8.00
N ASP A 98 4.35 22.72 -7.66
CA ASP A 98 5.60 22.57 -8.39
C ASP A 98 6.19 21.16 -8.19
N LEU A 99 6.22 20.38 -9.27
CA LEU A 99 6.72 19.00 -9.25
C LEU A 99 8.21 18.92 -8.88
N ASP A 100 8.99 19.95 -9.21
CA ASP A 100 10.42 20.00 -8.87
C ASP A 100 10.64 20.28 -7.38
N ASN A 101 9.64 20.84 -6.70
CA ASN A 101 9.67 21.11 -5.27
C ASN A 101 9.24 19.90 -4.41
N PHE A 102 8.78 18.80 -4.99
CA PHE A 102 8.44 17.59 -4.21
C PHE A 102 9.69 16.91 -3.65
N ASN A 103 9.60 16.47 -2.39
CA ASN A 103 10.64 15.72 -1.69
C ASN A 103 10.57 14.22 -2.07
N PRO A 104 11.54 13.71 -2.85
CA PRO A 104 11.55 12.31 -3.29
C PRO A 104 11.59 11.29 -2.15
N GLU A 105 12.25 11.64 -1.04
CA GLU A 105 12.35 10.75 0.13
C GLU A 105 11.00 10.61 0.83
N ALA A 106 10.27 11.72 1.01
CA ALA A 106 8.96 11.71 1.66
C ALA A 106 7.93 10.90 0.87
N ILE A 107 7.92 11.03 -0.46
CA ILE A 107 7.03 10.27 -1.35
C ILE A 107 7.30 8.76 -1.23
N ARG A 108 8.59 8.36 -1.17
CA ARG A 108 9.00 6.96 -1.00
C ARG A 108 8.72 6.42 0.41
N ARG A 109 8.74 7.28 1.42
CA ARG A 109 8.52 6.91 2.82
C ARG A 109 7.09 6.45 3.09
N ILE A 110 6.09 6.99 2.39
CA ILE A 110 4.69 6.62 2.63
C ILE A 110 4.42 5.12 2.32
N PRO A 111 4.74 4.58 1.13
CA PRO A 111 4.61 3.15 0.86
C PRO A 111 5.41 2.25 1.81
N GLU A 112 6.59 2.69 2.24
CA GLU A 112 7.38 1.95 3.25
C GLU A 112 6.62 1.85 4.56
N LEU A 113 6.07 2.97 5.07
CA LEU A 113 5.32 2.99 6.31
C LEU A 113 4.01 2.20 6.21
N ASP A 114 3.36 2.17 5.05
CA ASP A 114 2.20 1.32 4.78
C ASP A 114 2.59 -0.16 4.85
N GLN A 115 3.65 -0.57 4.14
CA GLN A 115 4.15 -1.95 4.20
C GLN A 115 4.56 -2.33 5.63
N LYS A 116 5.18 -1.41 6.37
CA LYS A 116 5.55 -1.59 7.76
C LYS A 116 4.32 -1.84 8.64
N LEU A 117 3.25 -1.06 8.46
CA LEU A 117 1.98 -1.29 9.16
C LEU A 117 1.38 -2.66 8.82
N ILE A 118 1.40 -3.06 7.55
CA ILE A 118 0.88 -4.34 7.09
C ILE A 118 1.63 -5.53 7.73
N VAL A 119 2.95 -5.44 7.85
CA VAL A 119 3.75 -6.50 8.49
C VAL A 119 3.54 -6.46 10.01
N TYR A 120 3.59 -5.29 10.63
CA TYR A 120 3.42 -5.15 12.08
C TYR A 120 2.05 -5.64 12.55
N SER A 121 0.99 -5.26 11.85
CA SER A 121 -0.37 -5.71 12.15
C SER A 121 -0.51 -7.23 12.08
N SER A 122 0.32 -7.91 11.28
CA SER A 122 0.36 -9.38 11.24
C SER A 122 1.02 -10.01 12.48
N HIS A 123 1.79 -9.24 13.25
CA HIS A 123 2.41 -9.63 14.52
C HIS A 123 1.63 -9.12 15.75
N GLU A 124 0.57 -8.33 15.57
CA GLU A 124 -0.25 -7.85 16.68
C GLU A 124 -0.70 -9.05 17.52
N GLY A 125 -0.62 -8.97 18.86
CA GLY A 125 -1.04 -10.05 19.74
C GLY A 125 -0.12 -11.29 19.79
N GLN A 126 0.98 -11.32 19.01
CA GLN A 126 1.97 -12.40 19.09
C GLN A 126 2.67 -12.38 20.46
N LYS A 127 2.58 -13.50 21.17
CA LYS A 127 3.25 -13.66 22.47
C LYS A 127 4.77 -13.50 22.30
N ASP A 128 5.37 -12.73 23.20
CA ASP A 128 6.82 -12.53 23.30
C ASP A 128 7.47 -11.83 22.07
N TYR A 129 6.67 -11.14 21.23
CA TYR A 129 7.18 -10.34 20.10
C TYR A 129 7.01 -8.85 20.37
N SER A 130 8.12 -8.13 20.55
CA SER A 130 8.11 -6.70 20.87
C SER A 130 8.20 -5.80 19.64
N TRP A 131 7.90 -4.51 19.81
CA TRP A 131 8.19 -3.49 18.80
C TRP A 131 9.67 -3.48 18.39
N SER A 132 10.58 -3.69 19.35
CA SER A 132 12.02 -3.74 19.07
C SER A 132 12.41 -4.97 18.26
N ASP A 133 11.70 -6.09 18.41
CA ASP A 133 11.89 -7.26 17.56
C ASP A 133 11.43 -6.96 16.14
N PHE A 134 10.26 -6.34 16.01
CA PHE A 134 9.75 -5.89 14.72
C PHE A 134 10.68 -4.93 13.99
N GLU A 135 11.20 -3.89 14.65
CA GLU A 135 12.14 -2.93 14.03
C GLU A 135 13.44 -3.58 13.55
N ARG A 136 13.86 -4.70 14.17
CA ARG A 136 15.04 -5.45 13.76
C ARG A 136 14.75 -6.35 12.56
N ASP A 137 13.55 -6.91 12.49
CA ASP A 137 13.16 -7.88 11.47
C ASP A 137 12.66 -7.19 10.18
N PHE A 138 11.99 -6.04 10.31
CA PHE A 138 11.47 -5.28 9.18
C PHE A 138 12.60 -4.63 8.38
N TYR A 139 12.51 -4.72 7.05
CA TYR A 139 13.40 -4.02 6.15
C TYR A 139 12.64 -3.57 4.91
N PHE A 140 13.07 -2.46 4.34
CA PHE A 140 12.58 -1.94 3.08
C PHE A 140 13.76 -1.32 2.33
N ARG A 141 14.42 -2.13 1.50
CA ARG A 141 15.70 -1.75 0.87
C ARG A 141 15.49 -1.56 -0.62
N ALA A 142 15.80 -0.37 -1.11
CA ALA A 142 15.78 -0.06 -2.54
C ALA A 142 16.76 -0.96 -3.29
N ILE A 143 16.29 -1.58 -4.38
CA ILE A 143 17.12 -2.29 -5.35
C ILE A 143 17.66 -1.31 -6.39
N GLU A 144 16.82 -0.34 -6.76
CA GLU A 144 17.13 0.74 -7.69
C GLU A 144 16.63 2.07 -7.13
N GLN A 145 17.35 3.15 -7.43
CA GLN A 145 16.91 4.49 -7.05
C GLN A 145 15.77 4.93 -7.96
N PRO A 146 14.60 5.30 -7.43
CA PRO A 146 13.49 5.72 -8.27
C PRO A 146 13.79 7.03 -8.98
N GLU A 147 13.65 7.03 -10.30
CA GLU A 147 13.79 8.25 -11.08
C GLU A 147 12.44 8.99 -11.17
N PRO A 148 12.44 10.31 -10.94
CA PRO A 148 11.26 11.13 -11.13
C PRO A 148 10.91 11.24 -12.61
N GLN A 149 9.64 11.04 -12.93
CA GLN A 149 9.07 11.20 -14.27
C GLN A 149 7.82 12.06 -14.17
N GLN A 150 7.58 12.92 -15.16
CA GLN A 150 6.31 13.61 -15.26
C GLN A 150 5.34 12.77 -16.11
N VAL A 151 4.12 12.58 -15.61
CA VAL A 151 3.02 11.98 -16.38
C VAL A 151 1.80 12.88 -16.34
N THR A 152 0.89 12.71 -17.29
CA THR A 152 -0.38 13.42 -17.36
C THR A 152 -1.53 12.45 -17.26
N ASP A 153 -2.58 12.80 -16.52
CA ASP A 153 -3.80 12.02 -16.48
C ASP A 153 -4.77 12.42 -17.61
N PRO A 154 -5.92 11.72 -17.78
CA PRO A 154 -6.89 12.03 -18.83
C PRO A 154 -7.53 13.43 -18.79
N HIS A 155 -7.29 14.20 -17.73
CA HIS A 155 -7.74 15.58 -17.58
C HIS A 155 -6.60 16.60 -17.77
N ASP A 156 -5.50 16.20 -18.41
CA ASP A 156 -4.29 16.99 -18.65
C ASP A 156 -3.61 17.52 -17.37
N ARG A 157 -3.90 16.89 -16.22
CA ARG A 157 -3.27 17.25 -14.95
C ARG A 157 -1.92 16.58 -14.84
N LYS A 158 -0.87 17.34 -14.49
CA LYS A 158 0.49 16.84 -14.32
C LYS A 158 0.69 16.13 -12.97
N TRP A 159 1.41 15.03 -12.98
CA TRP A 159 1.76 14.24 -11.80
C TRP A 159 3.27 13.95 -11.80
N LEU A 160 3.88 13.95 -10.61
CA LEU A 160 5.21 13.39 -10.42
C LEU A 160 5.07 11.89 -10.18
N LYS A 161 5.58 11.06 -11.07
CA LYS A 161 5.67 9.61 -10.93
C LYS A 161 7.08 9.21 -10.51
N GLN A 162 7.19 8.36 -9.50
CA GLN A 162 8.44 7.71 -9.10
C GLN A 162 8.23 6.20 -9.17
N THR A 163 9.05 5.50 -9.95
CA THR A 163 8.96 4.03 -10.08
C THR A 163 10.21 3.40 -9.49
N GLY A 164 10.02 2.39 -8.65
CA GLY A 164 11.13 1.73 -7.96
C GLY A 164 10.86 0.28 -7.64
N ALA A 165 11.92 -0.39 -7.22
CA ALA A 165 11.88 -1.75 -6.71
C ALA A 165 12.55 -1.85 -5.34
N TYR A 166 11.95 -2.64 -4.45
CA TYR A 166 12.33 -2.75 -3.06
C TYR A 166 12.29 -4.20 -2.60
N THR A 167 13.32 -4.64 -1.89
CA THR A 167 13.25 -5.88 -1.12
C THR A 167 12.65 -5.58 0.25
N THR A 168 11.67 -6.38 0.64
CA THR A 168 11.00 -6.30 1.95
C THR A 168 10.50 -7.67 2.37
N ILE A 169 9.72 -7.71 3.44
CA ILE A 169 9.10 -8.91 3.99
C ILE A 169 7.58 -8.82 3.81
N ALA A 170 6.95 -9.93 3.45
CA ALA A 170 5.50 -10.10 3.45
C ALA A 170 5.07 -11.07 4.55
N ALA A 171 3.80 -10.94 4.93
CA ALA A 171 3.16 -11.73 5.95
C ALA A 171 1.90 -12.42 5.41
N LEU A 172 1.78 -13.73 5.63
CA LEU A 172 0.50 -14.41 5.57
C LEU A 172 -0.31 -14.05 6.81
N THR A 173 -1.54 -13.60 6.61
CA THR A 173 -2.45 -13.21 7.69
C THR A 173 -2.98 -14.46 8.40
N ASP A 174 -2.40 -14.84 9.55
CA ASP A 174 -2.79 -16.04 10.31
C ASP A 174 -3.57 -15.69 11.59
N THR A 175 -4.86 -15.35 11.47
CA THR A 175 -5.66 -14.96 12.65
C THR A 175 -5.76 -16.05 13.72
N GLN A 176 -5.51 -17.32 13.38
CA GLN A 176 -5.56 -18.42 14.34
C GLN A 176 -4.35 -18.41 15.30
N LYS A 177 -3.22 -17.84 14.86
CA LYS A 177 -1.99 -17.76 15.64
C LYS A 177 -1.70 -16.36 16.20
N THR A 178 -2.33 -15.33 15.64
CA THR A 178 -1.94 -13.94 15.94
C THR A 178 -3.02 -13.14 16.67
N HIS A 179 -4.25 -13.63 16.92
CA HIS A 179 -5.27 -12.82 17.64
C HIS A 179 -5.54 -11.42 17.05
N MET A 180 -5.22 -11.16 15.78
CA MET A 180 -5.36 -9.86 15.12
C MET A 180 -6.76 -9.27 15.22
N GLY A 181 -6.85 -7.94 15.40
CA GLY A 181 -8.11 -7.19 15.31
C GLY A 181 -8.59 -6.93 13.88
N THR A 182 -9.87 -6.57 13.71
CA THR A 182 -10.49 -6.36 12.37
C THR A 182 -9.82 -5.26 11.54
N PHE A 183 -9.37 -4.18 12.17
CA PHE A 183 -8.65 -3.08 11.50
C PHE A 183 -7.22 -3.45 11.09
N SER A 184 -6.59 -4.38 11.81
CA SER A 184 -5.24 -4.91 11.60
C SER A 184 -5.14 -5.84 10.37
N SER A 185 -6.19 -5.85 9.55
CA SER A 185 -6.48 -6.91 8.61
C SER A 185 -6.93 -6.37 7.26
N ILE A 186 -6.32 -5.28 6.76
CA ILE A 186 -6.47 -4.91 5.33
C ILE A 186 -6.36 -6.16 4.43
N ARG A 187 -5.53 -7.14 4.86
CA ARG A 187 -5.44 -8.50 4.32
C ARG A 187 -6.53 -9.52 4.77
N ALA A 188 -7.13 -9.49 5.97
CA ALA A 188 -8.23 -10.43 6.26
C ALA A 188 -9.54 -10.08 5.53
N TYR A 189 -9.72 -8.83 5.04
CA TYR A 189 -10.80 -8.53 4.09
C TYR A 189 -10.65 -9.30 2.77
N THR A 190 -9.43 -9.72 2.43
CA THR A 190 -9.12 -10.50 1.22
C THR A 190 -9.13 -12.01 1.48
N GLY A 191 -9.44 -12.43 2.71
CA GLY A 191 -9.54 -13.84 3.13
C GLY A 191 -8.36 -14.28 3.99
N LEU A 192 -8.39 -15.52 4.45
CA LEU A 192 -7.27 -16.14 5.18
C LEU A 192 -6.56 -17.18 4.30
N PRO A 193 -5.23 -17.32 4.42
CA PRO A 193 -4.45 -18.38 3.78
C PRO A 193 -4.98 -19.76 4.15
N THR A 194 -5.19 -20.59 3.13
CA THR A 194 -5.49 -22.01 3.32
C THR A 194 -4.21 -22.79 3.60
N GLN A 195 -4.35 -24.03 4.06
CA GLN A 195 -3.21 -24.94 4.27
C GLN A 195 -2.30 -25.07 3.02
N GLN A 196 -2.89 -25.06 1.81
CA GLN A 196 -2.15 -25.13 0.55
C GLN A 196 -1.22 -23.91 0.32
N VAL A 197 -1.62 -22.73 0.80
CA VAL A 197 -0.76 -21.53 0.75
C VAL A 197 0.43 -21.71 1.69
N TYR A 198 0.19 -22.26 2.88
CA TYR A 198 1.26 -22.60 3.83
C TYR A 198 2.20 -23.70 3.34
N GLU A 199 1.78 -24.55 2.40
CA GLU A 199 2.67 -25.52 1.74
C GLU A 199 3.61 -24.84 0.73
N THR A 200 3.20 -23.69 0.18
CA THR A 200 3.94 -22.98 -0.88
C THR A 200 4.86 -21.89 -0.33
N VAL A 201 4.43 -21.13 0.68
CA VAL A 201 5.23 -20.05 1.27
C VAL A 201 5.24 -20.13 2.79
N SER A 202 6.31 -19.62 3.39
CA SER A 202 6.37 -19.47 4.85
C SER A 202 5.41 -18.37 5.30
N PRO A 203 4.93 -18.38 6.56
CA PRO A 203 4.09 -17.30 7.09
C PRO A 203 4.72 -15.91 6.93
N TRP A 204 6.04 -15.87 7.02
CA TRP A 204 6.87 -14.70 6.75
C TRP A 204 7.83 -15.06 5.64
N TYR A 205 7.86 -14.24 4.58
CA TYR A 205 8.68 -14.54 3.42
C TYR A 205 9.23 -13.26 2.78
N PRO A 206 10.49 -13.28 2.30
CA PRO A 206 11.04 -12.19 1.51
C PRO A 206 10.24 -11.99 0.23
N ILE A 207 10.00 -10.73 -0.11
CA ILE A 207 9.41 -10.34 -1.38
C ILE A 207 10.20 -9.20 -2.00
N THR A 208 10.11 -9.10 -3.32
CA THR A 208 10.46 -7.88 -4.06
C THR A 208 9.17 -7.19 -4.48
N ILE A 209 9.04 -5.93 -4.13
CA ILE A 209 7.95 -5.05 -4.58
C ILE A 209 8.49 -4.19 -5.72
N ARG A 210 7.78 -4.13 -6.85
CA ARG A 210 8.06 -3.16 -7.94
C ARG A 210 6.81 -2.33 -8.17
N GLY A 211 6.92 -1.02 -8.10
CA GLY A 211 5.74 -0.15 -8.09
C GLY A 211 6.02 1.29 -8.46
N SER A 212 4.95 2.06 -8.58
CA SER A 212 4.98 3.49 -8.82
C SER A 212 4.21 4.25 -7.74
N VAL A 213 4.70 5.45 -7.41
CA VAL A 213 3.96 6.45 -6.63
C VAL A 213 3.80 7.69 -7.50
N LEU A 214 2.56 8.16 -7.67
CA LEU A 214 2.19 9.35 -8.42
C LEU A 214 1.71 10.40 -7.43
N THR A 215 2.34 11.57 -7.45
CA THR A 215 2.07 12.65 -6.51
C THR A 215 1.56 13.88 -7.24
N ARG A 216 0.51 14.51 -6.71
CA ARG A 216 -0.03 15.78 -7.21
C ARG A 216 -0.70 16.58 -6.10
N TYR A 217 -0.57 17.90 -6.16
CA TYR A 217 -1.29 18.82 -5.29
C TYR A 217 -2.70 19.15 -5.81
N PHE A 218 -3.65 19.24 -4.88
CA PHE A 218 -5.02 19.64 -5.11
C PHE A 218 -5.36 20.83 -4.21
N GLU A 219 -5.66 21.96 -4.84
CA GLU A 219 -6.16 23.15 -4.14
C GLU A 219 -7.69 23.14 -4.14
N CYS A 220 -8.31 22.52 -3.12
CA CYS A 220 -9.75 22.59 -2.96
C CYS A 220 -10.15 23.75 -2.02
N PRO A 221 -11.34 24.36 -2.21
CA PRO A 221 -11.78 25.52 -1.43
C PRO A 221 -11.81 25.32 0.09
N ARG A 222 -12.04 24.08 0.54
CA ARG A 222 -12.19 23.73 1.97
C ARG A 222 -11.03 22.90 2.53
N SER A 223 -10.20 22.34 1.66
CA SER A 223 -9.12 21.44 2.07
C SER A 223 -8.08 21.37 0.97
N ARG A 224 -6.81 21.57 1.31
CA ARG A 224 -5.70 21.46 0.38
C ARG A 224 -4.91 20.22 0.73
N PHE A 225 -4.47 19.46 -0.27
CA PHE A 225 -3.78 18.20 -0.02
C PHE A 225 -2.90 17.78 -1.20
N TRP A 226 -1.89 16.96 -0.91
CA TRP A 226 -1.22 16.15 -1.92
C TRP A 226 -1.88 14.77 -1.97
N ALA A 227 -2.26 14.35 -3.17
CA ALA A 227 -2.65 12.97 -3.42
C ALA A 227 -1.42 12.17 -3.84
N LEU A 228 -1.17 11.05 -3.16
CA LEU A 228 -0.16 10.06 -3.50
C LEU A 228 -0.89 8.77 -3.90
N VAL A 229 -0.99 8.53 -5.20
CA VAL A 229 -1.51 7.28 -5.77
C VAL A 229 -0.35 6.31 -5.84
N TYR A 230 -0.44 5.17 -5.17
CA TYR A 230 0.61 4.18 -5.19
C TYR A 230 0.05 2.84 -5.65
N TYR A 231 0.85 2.15 -6.46
CA TYR A 231 0.55 0.79 -6.86
C TYR A 231 1.80 -0.02 -7.12
N ASN A 232 1.70 -1.33 -6.96
CA ASN A 232 2.84 -2.22 -7.14
C ASN A 232 2.43 -3.64 -7.49
N GLY A 233 3.32 -4.37 -8.16
CA GLY A 233 3.34 -5.82 -8.18
C GLY A 233 4.36 -6.39 -7.18
N SER A 234 4.42 -7.72 -7.08
CA SER A 234 5.38 -8.39 -6.20
C SER A 234 5.97 -9.65 -6.84
N SER A 235 7.15 -10.05 -6.37
CA SER A 235 7.72 -11.36 -6.67
C SER A 235 8.31 -12.01 -5.42
N PHE A 236 8.25 -13.34 -5.36
CA PHE A 236 8.73 -14.12 -4.22
C PHE A 236 9.17 -15.52 -4.64
N SER A 237 9.99 -16.15 -3.79
CA SER A 237 10.36 -17.56 -3.94
C SER A 237 9.46 -18.43 -3.08
N SER A 238 8.91 -19.49 -3.68
CA SER A 238 8.22 -20.55 -2.95
C SER A 238 9.20 -21.42 -2.15
N LYS A 239 8.67 -22.28 -1.28
CA LYS A 239 9.44 -23.26 -0.51
C LYS A 239 10.17 -24.28 -1.38
N THR A 240 9.68 -24.55 -2.59
CA THR A 240 10.33 -25.44 -3.58
C THR A 240 11.43 -24.73 -4.38
N GLY A 241 11.58 -23.41 -4.21
CA GLY A 241 12.56 -22.59 -4.93
C GLY A 241 12.03 -21.96 -6.21
N ASP A 242 10.80 -22.27 -6.61
CA ASP A 242 10.15 -21.65 -7.78
C ASP A 242 9.90 -20.17 -7.53
N ILE A 243 10.19 -19.33 -8.53
CA ILE A 243 9.93 -17.90 -8.47
C ILE A 243 8.53 -17.62 -9.02
N VAL A 244 7.72 -16.98 -8.19
CA VAL A 244 6.45 -16.38 -8.61
C VAL A 244 6.71 -14.90 -8.85
N ASN A 245 6.53 -14.43 -10.10
CA ASN A 245 6.75 -13.03 -10.47
C ASN A 245 5.48 -12.38 -11.02
N HIS A 246 4.89 -11.49 -10.23
CA HIS A 246 3.83 -10.58 -10.64
C HIS A 246 4.32 -9.13 -10.82
N ALA A 247 5.50 -8.80 -10.31
CA ALA A 247 6.12 -7.48 -10.39
C ALA A 247 6.25 -6.98 -11.83
N ASP A 248 6.48 -7.89 -12.78
CA ASP A 248 6.67 -7.56 -14.19
C ASP A 248 5.47 -8.00 -15.07
N ASN A 249 4.32 -8.31 -14.46
CA ASN A 249 3.16 -8.81 -15.20
C ASN A 249 2.46 -7.69 -15.99
N PRO A 250 2.41 -7.73 -17.33
CA PRO A 250 1.82 -6.64 -18.12
C PRO A 250 0.32 -6.41 -17.87
N GLU A 251 -0.44 -7.47 -17.57
CA GLU A 251 -1.87 -7.36 -17.28
C GLU A 251 -2.12 -6.60 -15.98
N LEU A 252 -1.28 -6.83 -14.95
CA LEU A 252 -1.32 -6.06 -13.71
C LEU A 252 -1.07 -4.57 -13.95
N TRP A 253 -0.03 -4.24 -14.70
CA TRP A 253 0.30 -2.84 -15.01
C TRP A 253 -0.80 -2.16 -15.84
N GLN A 254 -1.44 -2.90 -16.74
CA GLN A 254 -2.60 -2.40 -17.49
C GLN A 254 -3.79 -2.12 -16.57
N GLU A 255 -4.06 -3.01 -15.61
CA GLU A 255 -5.14 -2.81 -14.63
C GLU A 255 -4.88 -1.58 -13.75
N PHE A 256 -3.67 -1.42 -13.22
CA PHE A 256 -3.31 -0.23 -12.45
C PHE A 256 -3.40 1.07 -13.26
N GLN A 257 -2.99 1.03 -14.52
CA GLN A 257 -3.14 2.18 -15.40
C GLN A 257 -4.63 2.54 -15.59
N GLN A 258 -5.50 1.56 -15.82
CA GLN A 258 -6.94 1.79 -15.93
C GLN A 258 -7.54 2.35 -14.64
N MET A 259 -7.11 1.84 -13.47
CA MET A 259 -7.54 2.37 -12.17
C MET A 259 -7.09 3.82 -11.96
N PHE A 260 -5.86 4.17 -12.37
CA PHE A 260 -5.37 5.54 -12.32
C PHE A 260 -6.14 6.45 -13.29
N ASP A 261 -6.37 6.02 -14.53
CA ASP A 261 -7.10 6.81 -15.52
C ASP A 261 -8.57 7.03 -15.13
N ALA A 262 -9.17 6.06 -14.42
CA ALA A 262 -10.52 6.16 -13.88
C ALA A 262 -10.58 6.88 -12.52
N LEU A 263 -9.45 7.26 -11.92
CA LEU A 263 -9.41 7.88 -10.60
C LEU A 263 -9.94 9.32 -10.66
N GLU A 264 -11.11 9.51 -10.06
CA GLU A 264 -11.72 10.83 -9.91
C GLU A 264 -11.44 11.43 -8.54
N LEU A 265 -10.40 12.26 -8.45
CA LEU A 265 -10.20 13.16 -7.31
C LEU A 265 -10.78 14.54 -7.67
N ARG A 266 -11.83 14.93 -6.95
CA ARG A 266 -12.59 16.18 -7.17
C ARG A 266 -12.72 16.96 -5.87
N CYS A 267 -12.64 18.29 -5.98
CA CYS A 267 -12.91 19.23 -4.91
C CYS A 267 -14.42 19.44 -4.80
N GLN A 268 -15.09 18.74 -3.88
CA GLN A 268 -16.52 18.93 -3.55
C GLN A 268 -16.69 19.69 -2.23
#